data_AF-A0A554LYG1-F1
#
_entry.id   AF-A0A554LYG1-F1
#
_cell.length_a   1.000
_cell.length_b   1.000
_cell.length_c   1.000
_cell.angle_alpha   90.00
_cell.angle_beta   90.00
_cell.angle_gamma   90.00
#
_symmetry.space_group_name_H-M   'P 1'
#
loop_
_entity.id
_entity.type
_entity.pdbx_description
1 polymer ?
#
loop_
_entity_poly.entity_id
_entity_poly.type
_entity_poly.pdbx_seq_one_letter_code
_entity_poly.pdbx_strand_id
1 'polypeptide(L)'
;MITVLYLTDAERAIWRMLSQEAQEGWTIEPENGNFRDSPQRREMRLHLLKLRDPKLLDFQEKAKKANTMEALTALILTMDLKNVNDADVAELFFAIGPGPIGRVVESILATVTKDEDIEGVAALTLIRRSLYQAMTPT
;
A
#
# COMPACT_ATOMS: atom_id res chain seq x y z
N MET A 1 -8.39 -17.39 -2.43
CA MET A 1 -8.24 -16.14 -3.19
C MET A 1 -8.93 -15.03 -2.43
N ILE A 2 -8.33 -13.84 -2.37
CA ILE A 2 -9.00 -12.62 -1.91
C ILE A 2 -9.68 -12.06 -3.17
N THR A 3 -11.01 -11.91 -3.15
CA THR A 3 -11.79 -11.41 -4.29
C THR A 3 -12.50 -10.09 -3.97
N VAL A 4 -12.07 -9.41 -2.91
CA VAL A 4 -12.63 -8.15 -2.43
C VAL A 4 -11.57 -7.05 -2.50
N LEU A 5 -11.94 -5.92 -3.09
CA LEU A 5 -11.12 -4.71 -3.17
C LEU A 5 -11.72 -3.63 -2.26
N TYR A 6 -10.94 -3.14 -1.30
CA TYR A 6 -11.37 -2.07 -0.40
C TYR A 6 -10.95 -0.71 -0.93
N LEU A 7 -11.82 -0.08 -1.72
CA LEU A 7 -11.49 1.11 -2.52
C LEU A 7 -12.14 2.37 -1.95
N THR A 8 -11.38 3.46 -1.89
CA THR A 8 -11.86 4.84 -1.63
C THR A 8 -12.62 5.39 -2.86
N ASP A 9 -13.36 6.51 -2.76
CA ASP A 9 -14.06 7.05 -3.94
C ASP A 9 -13.14 7.47 -5.10
N ALA A 10 -11.91 7.90 -4.82
CA ALA A 10 -10.93 8.18 -5.85
C ALA A 10 -10.55 6.91 -6.62
N GLU A 11 -10.24 5.83 -5.91
CA GLU A 11 -9.89 4.54 -6.51
C GLU A 11 -11.09 3.87 -7.18
N ARG A 12 -12.31 4.01 -6.62
CA ARG A 12 -13.56 3.56 -7.27
C ARG A 12 -13.81 4.31 -8.58
N ALA A 13 -13.43 5.57 -8.69
CA ALA A 13 -13.51 6.31 -9.94
C ALA A 13 -12.53 5.76 -10.99
N ILE A 14 -11.29 5.43 -10.60
CA ILE A 14 -10.32 4.78 -11.49
C ILE A 14 -10.81 3.39 -11.92
N TRP A 15 -11.24 2.56 -10.95
CA TRP A 15 -11.74 1.20 -11.18
C TRP A 15 -12.88 1.14 -12.22
N ARG A 16 -13.82 2.09 -12.19
CA ARG A 16 -14.94 2.16 -13.13
C ARG A 16 -14.51 2.46 -14.58
N MET A 17 -13.28 2.91 -14.82
CA MET A 17 -12.74 3.14 -16.16
C MET A 17 -12.06 1.90 -16.75
N LEU A 18 -11.86 0.85 -15.95
CA LEU A 18 -11.25 -0.41 -16.40
C LEU A 18 -12.20 -1.20 -17.30
N SER A 19 -11.66 -2.11 -18.10
CA SER A 19 -12.48 -2.98 -18.97
C SER A 19 -13.35 -3.93 -18.14
N GLN A 20 -14.40 -4.51 -18.74
CA GLN A 20 -15.30 -5.40 -18.01
C GLN A 20 -14.61 -6.69 -17.58
N GLU A 21 -13.68 -7.19 -18.39
CA GLU A 21 -12.86 -8.37 -18.14
C GLU A 21 -12.00 -8.17 -16.90
N ALA A 22 -11.33 -7.01 -16.76
CA ALA A 22 -10.57 -6.65 -15.56
C ALA A 22 -11.46 -6.52 -14.31
N GLN A 23 -12.75 -6.21 -14.47
CA GLN A 23 -13.69 -6.10 -13.34
C GLN A 23 -14.35 -7.43 -12.96
N GLU A 24 -14.21 -8.48 -13.78
CA GLU A 24 -14.92 -9.75 -13.59
C GLU A 24 -14.42 -10.50 -12.32
N GLY A 25 -15.35 -11.09 -11.57
CA GLY A 25 -15.04 -11.84 -10.34
C GLY A 25 -14.70 -11.00 -9.10
N TRP A 26 -14.52 -9.67 -9.24
CA TRP A 26 -14.13 -8.79 -8.14
C TRP A 26 -15.33 -8.11 -7.45
N THR A 27 -15.32 -8.13 -6.12
CA THR A 27 -16.28 -7.40 -5.29
C THR A 27 -15.65 -6.10 -4.77
N ILE A 28 -16.34 -4.97 -4.94
CA ILE A 28 -15.87 -3.67 -4.44
C ILE A 28 -16.57 -3.33 -3.13
N GLU A 29 -15.81 -3.21 -2.05
CA GLU A 29 -16.28 -2.66 -0.78
C GLU A 29 -15.74 -1.24 -0.56
N PRO A 30 -16.48 -0.37 0.14
CA PRO A 30 -16.03 0.98 0.40
C PRO A 30 -14.95 1.03 1.49
N GLU A 31 -13.80 1.62 1.17
CA GLU A 31 -12.84 2.08 2.16
C GLU A 31 -13.14 3.53 2.56
N ASN A 32 -13.35 3.74 3.87
CA ASN A 32 -13.70 5.02 4.48
C ASN A 32 -12.68 5.44 5.58
N GLY A 33 -11.61 4.66 5.77
CA GLY A 33 -10.55 4.93 6.72
C GLY A 33 -9.83 6.25 6.45
N ASN A 34 -9.67 7.05 7.50
CA ASN A 34 -9.12 8.41 7.44
C ASN A 34 -8.01 8.59 8.48
N PHE A 35 -6.89 7.88 8.29
CA PHE A 35 -5.71 8.05 9.13
C PHE A 35 -4.82 9.18 8.61
N ARG A 36 -4.83 10.31 9.33
CA ARG A 36 -3.90 11.43 9.12
C ARG A 36 -2.61 11.19 9.90
N ASP A 37 -1.68 10.53 9.24
CA ASP A 37 -0.32 10.32 9.74
C ASP A 37 0.48 11.64 9.76
N SER A 38 1.23 11.91 10.83
CA SER A 38 2.18 13.04 10.82
C SER A 38 3.55 12.57 10.30
N PRO A 39 4.33 13.43 9.61
CA PRO A 39 5.67 13.07 9.16
C PRO A 39 6.56 12.52 10.28
N GLN A 40 6.49 13.12 11.47
CA GLN A 40 7.28 12.71 12.64
C GLN A 40 6.85 11.33 13.17
N ARG A 41 5.55 10.99 13.14
CA ARG A 41 5.06 9.66 13.52
C ARG A 41 5.53 8.61 12.51
N ARG A 42 5.50 8.93 11.21
CA ARG A 42 6.03 8.05 10.16
C ARG A 42 7.52 7.82 10.30
N GLU A 43 8.29 8.90 10.44
CA GLU A 43 9.74 8.86 10.65
C GLU A 43 10.10 8.01 11.87
N MET A 44 9.38 8.18 13.00
CA MET A 44 9.58 7.36 14.19
C MET A 44 9.28 5.88 13.94
N ARG A 45 8.20 5.52 13.23
CA ARG A 45 7.96 4.10 12.86
C ARG A 45 9.03 3.57 11.91
N LEU A 46 9.47 4.36 10.92
CA LEU A 46 10.57 4.01 10.00
C LEU A 46 11.92 3.86 10.72
N HIS A 47 12.14 4.55 11.84
CA HIS A 47 13.34 4.40 12.66
C HIS A 47 13.30 3.16 13.55
N LEU A 48 12.09 2.72 13.97
CA LEU A 48 11.88 1.56 14.84
C LEU A 48 11.78 0.22 14.11
N LEU A 49 11.72 0.23 12.77
CA LEU A 49 11.78 -0.94 11.88
C LEU A 49 12.97 -1.86 12.21
N LYS A 50 12.73 -3.18 12.34
CA LYS A 50 13.76 -4.20 12.66
C LYS A 50 13.99 -5.17 11.51
N LEU A 51 14.20 -4.58 10.34
CA LEU A 51 14.40 -5.26 9.07
C LEU A 51 15.67 -6.11 9.07
N ARG A 52 15.58 -7.28 8.43
CA ARG A 52 16.71 -8.22 8.30
C ARG A 52 17.16 -8.35 6.86
N ASP A 53 16.24 -8.19 5.91
CA ASP A 53 16.54 -8.23 4.48
C ASP A 53 17.37 -6.99 4.03
N PRO A 54 18.52 -7.19 3.35
CA PRO A 54 19.36 -6.09 2.86
C PRO A 54 18.66 -5.12 1.89
N LYS A 55 17.71 -5.59 1.06
CA LYS A 55 16.91 -4.72 0.17
C LYS A 55 16.07 -3.74 0.99
N LEU A 56 15.51 -4.22 2.11
CA LEU A 56 14.66 -3.42 2.97
C LEU A 56 15.47 -2.43 3.82
N LEU A 57 16.68 -2.80 4.24
CA LEU A 57 17.61 -1.88 4.90
C LEU A 57 18.02 -0.71 3.97
N ASP A 58 18.33 -0.98 2.71
CA ASP A 58 18.58 0.06 1.69
C ASP A 58 17.32 0.93 1.45
N PHE A 59 16.13 0.32 1.36
CA PHE A 59 14.89 1.09 1.31
C PHE A 59 14.71 1.96 2.56
N GLN A 60 14.95 1.46 3.77
CA GLN A 60 14.79 2.21 5.02
C GLN A 60 15.65 3.48 5.00
N GLU A 61 16.89 3.39 4.53
CA GLU A 61 17.81 4.53 4.41
C GLU A 61 17.42 5.52 3.29
N LYS A 62 16.73 5.06 2.23
CA LYS A 62 16.14 5.93 1.21
C LYS A 62 14.84 6.58 1.70
N ALA A 63 13.99 5.84 2.39
CA ALA A 63 12.72 6.27 2.95
C ALA A 63 12.89 7.34 4.04
N LYS A 64 13.91 7.20 4.91
CA LYS A 64 14.31 8.25 5.87
C LYS A 64 14.68 9.59 5.21
N LYS A 65 15.08 9.58 3.93
CA LYS A 65 15.42 10.77 3.13
C LYS A 65 14.27 11.24 2.24
N ALA A 66 13.20 10.44 2.12
CA ALA A 66 12.01 10.74 1.34
C ALA A 66 11.09 11.69 2.12
N ASN A 67 11.41 12.99 2.07
CA ASN A 67 10.68 14.04 2.78
C ASN A 67 9.23 14.29 2.27
N THR A 68 8.76 13.56 1.27
CA THR A 68 7.41 13.69 0.69
C THR A 68 6.73 12.34 0.51
N MET A 69 5.41 12.34 0.47
CA MET A 69 4.60 11.14 0.27
C MET A 69 4.83 10.56 -1.13
N GLU A 70 5.03 11.43 -2.11
CA GLU A 70 5.26 11.10 -3.53
C GLU A 70 6.60 10.41 -3.71
N ALA A 71 7.67 10.92 -3.08
CA ALA A 71 8.99 10.28 -3.10
C ALA A 71 8.96 8.90 -2.43
N LEU A 72 8.26 8.77 -1.30
CA LEU A 72 8.09 7.49 -0.62
C LEU A 72 7.27 6.49 -1.46
N THR A 73 6.23 6.96 -2.15
CA THR A 73 5.42 6.13 -3.08
C THR A 73 6.27 5.64 -4.25
N ALA A 74 7.06 6.51 -4.87
CA ALA A 74 7.96 6.13 -5.97
C ALA A 74 9.04 5.11 -5.55
N LEU A 75 9.57 5.23 -4.33
CA LEU A 75 10.46 4.21 -3.77
C LEU A 75 9.75 2.85 -3.65
N ILE A 76 8.53 2.80 -3.10
CA ILE A 76 7.78 1.53 -2.96
C ILE A 76 7.50 0.90 -4.34
N LEU A 77 7.05 1.69 -5.32
CA LEU A 77 6.77 1.23 -6.69
C LEU A 77 8.01 0.69 -7.43
N THR A 78 9.23 1.01 -6.98
CA THR A 78 10.47 0.51 -7.56
C THR A 78 11.11 -0.65 -6.78
N MET A 79 10.49 -1.10 -5.68
CA MET A 79 10.98 -2.24 -4.91
C MET A 79 10.52 -3.57 -5.52
N ASP A 80 11.49 -4.42 -5.85
CA ASP A 80 11.22 -5.84 -6.03
C ASP A 80 11.13 -6.53 -4.66
N LEU A 81 9.91 -6.69 -4.14
CA LEU A 81 9.61 -7.43 -2.92
C LEU A 81 9.60 -8.96 -3.12
N LYS A 82 9.88 -9.48 -4.33
CA LYS A 82 9.96 -10.92 -4.55
C LYS A 82 11.08 -11.53 -3.70
N ASN A 83 10.74 -12.61 -3.00
CA ASN A 83 11.58 -13.36 -2.05
C ASN A 83 11.90 -12.62 -0.73
N VAL A 84 11.27 -11.47 -0.46
CA VAL A 84 11.31 -10.85 0.87
C VAL A 84 10.35 -11.60 1.79
N ASN A 85 10.72 -11.79 3.06
CA ASN A 85 9.86 -12.47 4.05
C ASN A 85 8.61 -11.64 4.38
N ASP A 86 7.43 -12.26 4.34
CA ASP A 86 6.13 -11.69 4.70
C ASP A 86 6.14 -10.87 6.00
N ALA A 87 6.90 -11.31 7.02
CA ALA A 87 7.02 -10.60 8.30
C ALA A 87 7.73 -9.24 8.15
N ASP A 88 8.83 -9.19 7.40
CA ASP A 88 9.56 -7.95 7.13
C ASP A 88 8.74 -7.04 6.18
N VAL A 89 7.97 -7.60 5.25
CA VAL A 89 7.01 -6.87 4.40
C VAL A 89 5.86 -6.26 5.22
N ALA A 90 5.35 -6.98 6.22
CA ALA A 90 4.33 -6.48 7.13
C ALA A 90 4.86 -5.35 8.03
N GLU A 91 6.07 -5.49 8.59
CA GLU A 91 6.75 -4.40 9.31
C GLU A 91 6.92 -3.15 8.42
N LEU A 92 7.38 -3.34 7.18
CA LEU A 92 7.55 -2.28 6.18
C LEU A 92 6.24 -1.49 5.94
N PHE A 93 5.14 -2.18 5.64
CA PHE A 93 3.84 -1.53 5.41
C PHE A 93 3.30 -0.83 6.67
N PHE A 94 3.50 -1.40 7.86
CA PHE A 94 3.15 -0.75 9.12
C PHE A 94 3.95 0.56 9.33
N ALA A 95 5.24 0.55 9.04
CA ALA A 95 6.08 1.74 9.20
C ALA A 95 5.68 2.87 8.25
N ILE A 96 5.52 2.54 6.97
CA ILE A 96 5.08 3.47 5.91
C ILE A 96 3.67 4.03 6.20
N GLY A 97 2.75 3.18 6.67
CA GLY A 97 1.37 3.53 6.99
C GLY A 97 0.42 3.52 5.78
N PRO A 98 -0.90 3.68 6.01
CA PRO A 98 -1.92 3.44 4.99
C PRO A 98 -1.98 4.50 3.87
N GLY A 99 -1.49 5.72 4.11
CA GLY A 99 -1.52 6.82 3.14
C GLY A 99 -0.71 6.54 1.85
N PRO A 100 0.61 6.27 1.96
CA PRO A 100 1.40 5.91 0.78
C PRO A 100 0.92 4.61 0.11
N ILE A 101 0.38 3.64 0.87
CA ILE A 101 -0.22 2.42 0.28
C ILE A 101 -1.41 2.76 -0.62
N GLY A 102 -2.25 3.72 -0.23
CA GLY A 102 -3.31 4.24 -1.12
C GLY A 102 -2.76 4.86 -2.41
N ARG A 103 -1.65 5.59 -2.36
CA ARG A 103 -1.00 6.13 -3.57
C ARG A 103 -0.42 5.03 -4.47
N VAL A 104 0.08 3.94 -3.89
CA VAL A 104 0.52 2.75 -4.65
C VAL A 104 -0.68 2.08 -5.32
N VAL A 105 -1.81 1.93 -4.61
CA VAL A 105 -3.07 1.37 -5.18
C VAL A 105 -3.60 2.24 -6.33
N GLU A 106 -3.71 3.56 -6.15
CA GLU A 106 -4.08 4.50 -7.21
C GLU A 106 -3.17 4.35 -8.44
N SER A 107 -1.86 4.20 -8.23
CA SER A 107 -0.86 4.06 -9.29
C SER A 107 -1.01 2.75 -10.07
N ILE A 108 -1.17 1.62 -9.37
CA ILE A 108 -1.35 0.30 -10.01
C ILE A 108 -2.68 0.25 -10.76
N LEU A 109 -3.78 0.74 -10.16
CA LEU A 109 -5.09 0.80 -10.81
C LEU A 109 -5.07 1.64 -12.08
N ALA A 110 -4.29 2.72 -12.12
CA ALA A 110 -4.17 3.58 -13.30
C ALA A 110 -3.36 2.94 -14.46
N THR A 111 -2.61 1.87 -14.20
CA THR A 111 -1.75 1.18 -15.19
C THR A 111 -2.04 -0.31 -15.31
N VAL A 112 -3.19 -0.78 -14.81
CA VAL A 112 -3.52 -2.19 -14.71
C VAL A 112 -3.64 -2.82 -16.10
N THR A 113 -3.04 -3.99 -16.30
CA THR A 113 -3.10 -4.71 -17.60
C THR A 113 -3.30 -6.22 -17.46
N LYS A 114 -3.19 -6.78 -16.25
CA LYS A 114 -3.29 -8.21 -15.96
C LYS A 114 -3.99 -8.47 -14.64
N ASP A 115 -4.57 -9.65 -14.50
CA ASP A 115 -5.23 -10.10 -13.26
C ASP A 115 -4.27 -10.10 -12.05
N GLU A 116 -2.99 -10.45 -12.27
CA GLU A 116 -1.91 -10.38 -11.25
C GLU A 116 -1.76 -8.97 -10.64
N ASP A 117 -1.98 -7.91 -11.43
CA ASP A 117 -1.92 -6.52 -10.95
C ASP A 117 -3.09 -6.26 -9.97
N ILE A 118 -4.26 -6.84 -10.24
CA ILE A 118 -5.48 -6.69 -9.42
C ILE A 118 -5.39 -7.52 -8.13
N GLU A 119 -4.82 -8.72 -8.19
CA GLU A 119 -4.48 -9.49 -6.97
C GLU A 119 -3.53 -8.70 -6.05
N GLY A 120 -2.55 -7.99 -6.64
CA GLY A 120 -1.70 -7.04 -5.92
C GLY A 120 -2.50 -5.91 -5.25
N VAL A 121 -3.45 -5.30 -5.96
CA VAL A 121 -4.36 -4.29 -5.38
C VAL A 121 -5.24 -4.88 -4.27
N ALA A 122 -5.71 -6.12 -4.40
CA ALA A 122 -6.51 -6.80 -3.37
C ALA A 122 -5.71 -6.98 -2.07
N ALA A 123 -4.46 -7.44 -2.17
CA ALA A 123 -3.56 -7.55 -1.02
C ALA A 123 -3.29 -6.18 -0.38
N LEU A 124 -2.95 -5.16 -1.18
CA LEU A 124 -2.64 -3.81 -0.68
C LEU A 124 -3.85 -3.11 -0.03
N THR A 125 -5.05 -3.26 -0.60
CA THR A 125 -6.27 -2.67 -0.06
C THR A 125 -6.70 -3.35 1.25
N LEU A 126 -6.53 -4.68 1.37
CA LEU A 126 -6.71 -5.40 2.63
C LEU A 126 -5.72 -4.94 3.71
N ILE A 127 -4.42 -4.89 3.38
CA ILE A 127 -3.37 -4.41 4.31
C ILE A 127 -3.69 -2.99 4.78
N ARG A 128 -4.06 -2.10 3.85
CA ARG A 128 -4.45 -0.72 4.17
C ARG A 128 -5.65 -0.67 5.13
N ARG A 129 -6.69 -1.47 4.90
CA ARG A 129 -7.88 -1.54 5.78
C ARG A 129 -7.49 -2.00 7.18
N SER A 130 -6.65 -3.02 7.30
CA SER A 130 -6.11 -3.49 8.58
C SER A 130 -5.27 -2.42 9.30
N LEU A 131 -4.47 -1.63 8.57
CA LEU A 131 -3.70 -0.52 9.14
C LEU A 131 -4.62 0.62 9.62
N TYR A 132 -5.68 0.97 8.88
CA TYR A 132 -6.67 1.93 9.37
C TYR A 132 -7.34 1.46 10.66
N GLN A 133 -7.69 0.18 10.76
CA GLN A 133 -8.26 -0.42 11.96
C GLN A 133 -7.29 -0.44 13.15
N ALA A 134 -6.01 -0.74 12.91
CA ALA A 134 -4.99 -0.80 13.96
C ALA A 134 -4.49 0.58 14.43
N MET A 135 -4.55 1.61 13.58
CA MET A 135 -4.02 2.96 13.86
C MET A 135 -5.08 3.99 14.26
N THR A 136 -6.38 3.65 14.14
CA THR A 136 -7.48 4.49 14.62
C THR A 136 -7.89 4.02 16.02
N PRO A 137 -7.70 4.81 17.08
CA PRO A 137 -8.19 4.44 18.41
C PRO A 137 -9.72 4.41 18.42
N THR A 138 -10.28 3.34 18.97
CA THR A 138 -11.70 3.17 19.30
C THR A 138 -12.10 4.01 20.51
#